data_AF-A0A6L9GAK3-F1
#
_entry.id   AF-A0A6L9GAK3-F1
#
_cell.length_a   1.000
_cell.length_b   1.000
_cell.length_c   1.000
_cell.angle_alpha   90.00
_cell.angle_beta   90.00
_cell.angle_gamma   90.00
#
_symmetry.space_group_name_H-M   'P 1'
#
loop_
_entity.id
_entity.type
_entity.pdbx_description
1 polymer ?
#
loop_
_entity_poly.entity_id
_entity_poly.type
_entity_poly.pdbx_seq_one_letter_code
_entity_poly.pdbx_strand_id
1 'polypeptide(L)' 'YPETPPKVEYSMTELGYTLLPIVESMYDWGKKRIQQLKEEGIIK' A
#
# COMPACT_ATOMS: atom_id res chain seq x y z
N TYR A 1 12.08 -17.84 -31.44
CA TYR A 1 11.15 -16.74 -31.73
C TYR A 1 11.17 -15.81 -30.52
N PRO A 2 11.55 -14.53 -30.65
CA PRO A 2 11.42 -13.59 -29.55
C PRO A 2 9.93 -13.38 -29.26
N GLU A 3 9.52 -13.57 -28.00
CA GLU A 3 8.13 -13.45 -27.58
C GLU A 3 7.62 -12.01 -27.76
N THR A 4 6.47 -11.87 -28.43
CA THR A 4 5.63 -10.68 -28.40
C THR A 4 4.36 -10.98 -27.59
N PRO A 5 3.98 -10.12 -26.62
CA PRO A 5 4.55 -8.80 -26.38
C PRO A 5 5.83 -8.85 -25.51
N PRO A 6 6.74 -7.86 -25.67
CA PRO A 6 7.88 -7.73 -24.79
C PRO A 6 7.40 -7.55 -23.35
N LYS A 7 8.04 -8.25 -22.40
CA LYS A 7 7.78 -8.06 -20.97
C LYS A 7 8.22 -6.66 -20.57
N VAL A 8 7.32 -5.91 -19.95
CA VAL A 8 7.61 -4.60 -19.39
C VAL A 8 7.66 -4.73 -17.87
N GLU A 9 8.76 -4.29 -17.28
CA GLU A 9 8.94 -4.26 -15.84
C GLU A 9 8.78 -2.83 -15.33
N TYR A 10 8.06 -2.67 -14.22
CA TYR A 10 7.89 -1.40 -13.53
C TYR A 10 8.50 -1.52 -12.14
N SER A 11 9.19 -0.47 -11.73
CA SER A 11 9.75 -0.33 -10.38
C SER A 11 9.52 1.08 -9.86
N MET A 12 9.58 1.22 -8.54
CA MET A 12 9.55 2.52 -7.89
C MET A 12 10.86 3.27 -8.13
N THR A 13 10.77 4.57 -8.36
CA THR A 13 11.95 5.44 -8.40
C THR A 13 12.46 5.71 -7.00
N GLU A 14 13.73 6.11 -6.85
CA GLU A 14 14.31 6.53 -5.56
C GLU A 14 13.47 7.62 -4.89
N LEU A 15 13.02 8.63 -5.65
CA LEU A 15 12.12 9.68 -5.15
C LEU A 15 10.79 9.08 -4.70
N GLY A 16 10.25 8.13 -5.44
CA GLY A 16 8.99 7.51 -5.07
C GLY A 16 9.11 6.61 -3.83
N TYR A 17 10.26 5.98 -3.58
CA TYR A 17 10.51 5.26 -2.33
C TYR A 17 10.48 6.19 -1.11
N THR A 18 10.78 7.48 -1.27
CA THR A 18 10.66 8.43 -0.13
C THR A 18 9.22 8.64 0.34
N LEU A 19 8.20 8.22 -0.44
CA LEU A 19 6.80 8.23 -0.01
C LEU A 19 6.42 7.03 0.86
N LEU A 20 7.22 5.95 0.85
CA LEU A 20 6.90 4.73 1.58
C LEU A 20 6.60 4.96 3.07
N PRO A 21 7.36 5.78 3.82
CA PRO A 21 7.05 6.05 5.24
C PRO A 21 5.68 6.70 5.46
N ILE A 22 5.21 7.51 4.51
CA ILE A 22 3.89 8.15 4.58
C ILE A 22 2.80 7.10 4.34
N VAL A 23 2.98 6.25 3.34
CA VAL A 23 2.04 5.15 3.03
C VAL A 23 1.95 4.17 4.21
N GLU A 24 3.08 3.83 4.82
CA GLU A 24 3.13 3.00 6.03
C GLU A 24 2.40 3.66 7.21
N SER A 25 2.60 4.97 7.41
CA SER A 25 1.90 5.73 8.45
C SER A 25 0.38 5.71 8.25
N MET A 26 -0.09 5.87 7.01
CA MET A 26 -1.52 5.77 6.67
C MET A 26 -2.06 4.36 6.91
N TYR A 27 -1.29 3.33 6.57
CA TYR A 27 -1.65 1.94 6.79
C TYR A 27 -1.78 1.62 8.29
N ASP A 28 -0.81 2.04 9.10
CA ASP A 28 -0.82 1.84 10.55
C ASP A 28 -1.97 2.59 11.23
N TRP A 29 -2.22 3.83 10.82
CA TRP A 29 -3.38 4.57 11.27
C TRP A 29 -4.69 3.85 10.91
N GLY A 30 -4.82 3.37 9.67
CA GLY A 30 -5.99 2.65 9.19
C GLY A 30 -6.27 1.39 10.00
N LYS A 31 -5.24 0.59 10.28
CA LYS A 31 -5.35 -0.60 11.15
C LYS A 31 -5.87 -0.24 12.55
N LYS A 32 -5.31 0.81 13.17
CA LYS A 32 -5.76 1.29 14.49
C LYS A 32 -7.22 1.74 14.44
N ARG A 33 -7.61 2.49 13.40
CA ARG A 33 -8.99 2.95 13.26
C ARG A 33 -9.96 1.79 13.05
N ILE A 34 -9.60 0.79 12.24
CA ILE A 34 -10.41 -0.42 12.06
C ILE A 34 -10.60 -1.15 13.40
N GLN A 35 -9.55 -1.27 14.20
CA GLN A 35 -9.64 -1.89 15.52
C GLN A 35 -10.60 -1.11 16.45
N GLN A 36 -10.48 0.22 16.50
CA GLN A 36 -11.39 1.08 17.27
C GLN A 36 -12.84 0.92 16.80
N LEU A 37 -13.09 0.88 15.49
CA LEU A 37 -14.44 0.70 14.94
C LEU A 37 -15.05 -0.66 15.33
N LYS A 38 -14.24 -1.71 15.47
CA LYS A 38 -14.69 -3.02 15.97
C LYS A 38 -15.06 -2.96 17.46
N GLU A 39 -14.25 -2.28 18.26
CA GLU A 39 -14.51 -2.07 19.70
C GLU A 39 -15.74 -1.19 19.94
N GLU A 40 -15.97 -0.20 19.08
CA GLU A 40 -17.17 0.64 19.04
C GLU A 40 -18.42 -0.12 18.52
N GLY A 41 -18.27 -1.35 18.02
CA GLY A 41 -19.36 -2.17 17.48
C GLY A 41 -19.93 -1.69 16.14
N ILE A 42 -19.23 -0.78 15.46
CA ILE A 42 -19.66 -0.18 14.19
C ILE A 42 -19.43 -1.16 13.03
N ILE A 43 -18.41 -2.00 13.12
CA ILE A 43 -18.07 -3.02 12.11
C ILE A 43 -17.77 -4.37 12.79
N LYS A 44 -17.93 -5.47 12.04
CA LYS A 44 -17.72 -6.85 12.52
C LYS A 44 -16.25 -7.24 12.64
#